data_AF-T0MSH3-F1
#
_entry.id   AF-T0MSH3-F1
#
_cell.length_a   1.000
_cell.length_b   1.000
_cell.length_c   1.000
_cell.angle_alpha   90.00
_cell.angle_beta   90.00
_cell.angle_gamma   90.00
#
_symmetry.space_group_name_H-M   'P 1'
#
loop_
_entity.id
_entity.type
_entity.pdbx_description
1 polymer ?
#
loop_
_entity_poly.entity_id
_entity_poly.type
_entity_poly.pdbx_seq_one_letter_code
_entity_poly.pdbx_strand_id
1 'polypeptide(L)'
;MEKMHVDLGRMINTIGIKSPLKEMLRSIPDYDQKTLYEIENRYCNDLESMEVMAVRRMLEKVLHSAESSGYGFPFSLKHLNFFIACMEGDKNLADLSGKATASKSSAFIPMVRKETGKIASNTSLIEKARNL
;
A
#
# COMPACT_ATOMS: atom_id res chain seq x y z
N MET A 1 2.82 -0.56 -27.90
CA MET A 1 2.98 -1.01 -26.50
C MET A 1 3.65 0.04 -25.62
N GLU A 2 4.81 0.59 -26.00
CA GLU A 2 5.55 1.59 -25.21
C GLU A 2 4.70 2.83 -24.82
N LYS A 3 3.92 3.39 -25.77
CA LYS A 3 3.01 4.52 -25.53
C LYS A 3 1.92 4.21 -24.48
N MET A 4 1.35 3.01 -24.51
CA MET A 4 0.30 2.57 -23.59
C MET A 4 0.79 2.44 -22.14
N HIS A 5 2.04 2.02 -21.98
CA HIS A 5 2.67 1.88 -20.67
C HIS A 5 3.10 3.23 -20.08
N VAL A 6 3.57 4.15 -20.92
CA VAL A 6 3.85 5.54 -20.53
C VAL A 6 2.59 6.24 -20.05
N ASP A 7 1.44 5.97 -20.69
CA ASP A 7 0.15 6.53 -20.28
C ASP A 7 -0.25 6.07 -18.86
N LEU A 8 -0.14 4.78 -18.54
CA LEU A 8 -0.48 4.27 -17.19
C LEU A 8 0.38 4.94 -16.13
N GLY A 9 1.70 5.00 -16.35
CA GLY A 9 2.62 5.65 -15.42
C GLY A 9 2.31 7.14 -15.24
N ARG A 10 1.98 7.85 -16.33
CA ARG A 10 1.55 9.25 -16.27
C ARG A 10 0.25 9.40 -15.46
N MET A 11 -0.76 8.58 -15.72
CA MET A 11 -2.03 8.62 -15.00
C MET A 11 -1.84 8.41 -13.49
N ILE A 12 -1.05 7.40 -13.10
CA ILE A 12 -0.73 7.13 -11.68
C ILE A 12 0.00 8.31 -11.04
N ASN A 13 1.00 8.87 -11.73
CA ASN A 13 1.77 10.01 -11.21
C ASN A 13 0.90 11.27 -11.05
N THR A 14 -0.07 11.51 -11.93
CA THR A 14 -1.02 12.63 -11.83
C THR A 14 -1.89 12.56 -10.58
N ILE A 15 -2.24 11.36 -10.11
CA ILE A 15 -3.08 11.20 -8.90
C ILE A 15 -2.28 11.56 -7.63
N GLY A 16 -0.95 11.47 -7.67
CA GLY A 16 -0.09 12.07 -6.64
C GLY A 16 -0.09 11.37 -5.28
N ILE A 17 -0.44 10.08 -5.20
CA ILE A 17 -0.59 9.37 -3.91
C ILE A 17 0.72 8.95 -3.24
N LYS A 18 1.84 8.92 -3.97
CA LYS A 18 3.12 8.39 -3.44
C LYS A 18 3.66 9.20 -2.27
N SER A 19 3.60 10.53 -2.36
CA SER A 19 4.09 11.40 -1.28
C SER A 19 3.22 11.30 -0.01
N PRO A 20 1.87 11.39 -0.09
CA PRO A 20 0.99 11.11 1.04
C PRO A 20 1.24 9.75 1.69
N LEU A 21 1.39 8.68 0.91
CA LEU A 21 1.66 7.34 1.45
C LEU A 21 3.01 7.28 2.20
N LYS A 22 4.05 7.96 1.70
CA LYS A 22 5.35 8.06 2.40
C LYS A 22 5.24 8.84 3.71
N GLU A 23 4.45 9.91 3.74
CA GLU A 23 4.20 10.68 4.97
C GLU A 23 3.45 9.83 5.99
N MET A 24 2.44 9.08 5.56
CA MET A 24 1.73 8.13 6.42
C MET A 24 2.68 7.07 6.99
N LEU A 25 3.57 6.49 6.18
CA LEU A 25 4.54 5.50 6.66
C LEU A 25 5.44 6.06 7.77
N ARG A 26 5.87 7.33 7.64
CA ARG A 26 6.67 8.01 8.69
C ARG A 26 5.86 8.28 9.96
N SER A 27 4.55 8.42 9.86
CA SER A 27 3.66 8.67 11.01
C SER A 27 3.30 7.40 11.77
N ILE A 28 3.35 6.24 11.12
CA ILE A 28 3.15 4.94 11.76
C ILE A 28 4.43 4.60 12.55
N PRO A 29 4.34 4.09 13.78
CA PRO A 29 5.50 3.62 14.54
C PRO A 29 6.31 2.56 13.78
N ASP A 30 7.62 2.53 14.02
CA ASP A 30 8.50 1.46 13.54
C ASP A 30 8.16 0.12 14.21
N TYR A 31 8.69 -0.97 13.64
CA TYR A 31 8.49 -2.30 14.20
C TYR A 31 9.15 -2.44 15.57
N ASP A 32 8.32 -2.65 16.60
CA ASP A 32 8.74 -3.18 17.89
C ASP A 32 9.28 -4.62 17.78
N GLN A 33 10.58 -4.78 18.04
CA GLN A 33 11.23 -6.09 17.97
C GLN A 33 10.68 -7.07 18.99
N LYS A 34 10.20 -6.59 20.15
CA LYS A 34 9.59 -7.45 21.15
C LYS A 34 8.31 -8.07 20.59
N THR A 35 7.36 -7.24 20.15
CA THR A 35 6.10 -7.71 19.54
C THR A 35 6.36 -8.67 18.37
N LEU A 36 7.32 -8.40 17.49
CA LEU A 36 7.69 -9.32 16.41
C LEU A 36 8.12 -10.69 16.92
N TYR A 37 9.02 -10.72 17.90
CA TYR A 37 9.48 -11.96 18.53
C TYR A 37 8.32 -12.72 19.18
N GLU A 38 7.41 -12.03 19.88
CA GLU A 38 6.25 -12.68 20.50
C GLU A 38 5.25 -13.24 19.47
N ILE A 39 5.09 -12.57 18.32
CA ILE A 39 4.25 -13.06 17.21
C ILE A 39 4.86 -14.34 16.63
N GLU A 40 6.17 -14.35 16.36
CA GLU A 40 6.89 -15.50 15.81
C GLU A 40 6.76 -16.74 16.70
N ASN A 41 6.77 -16.53 18.02
CA ASN A 41 6.61 -17.58 19.01
C ASN A 41 5.15 -17.83 19.44
N ARG A 42 4.18 -17.18 18.79
CA ARG A 42 2.72 -17.37 18.98
C ARG A 42 2.18 -17.07 20.38
N TYR A 43 2.79 -16.15 21.11
CA TYR A 43 2.30 -15.74 22.45
C TYR A 43 2.11 -14.23 22.60
N CYS A 44 2.18 -13.45 21.52
CA CYS A 44 1.90 -12.02 21.57
C CYS A 44 0.45 -11.75 21.98
N ASN A 45 0.28 -10.94 23.02
CA ASN A 45 -1.03 -10.49 23.50
C ASN A 45 -1.27 -8.99 23.25
N ASP A 46 -0.30 -8.28 22.67
CA ASP A 46 -0.43 -6.87 22.33
C ASP A 46 -1.08 -6.70 20.95
N LEU A 47 -2.41 -6.77 20.96
CA LEU A 47 -3.22 -6.64 19.75
C LEU A 47 -3.01 -5.28 19.05
N GLU A 48 -2.83 -4.20 19.81
CA GLU A 48 -2.66 -2.87 19.22
C GLU A 48 -1.37 -2.78 18.42
N SER A 49 -0.25 -3.24 19.01
CA SER A 49 1.03 -3.29 18.32
C SER A 49 1.00 -4.21 17.11
N MET A 50 0.36 -5.38 17.22
CA MET A 50 0.16 -6.31 16.08
C MET A 50 -0.60 -5.65 14.93
N GLU A 51 -1.71 -4.98 15.21
CA GLU A 51 -2.55 -4.33 14.20
C GLU A 51 -1.81 -3.16 13.54
N VAL A 52 -1.12 -2.32 14.32
CA VAL A 52 -0.32 -1.19 13.80
C VAL A 52 0.81 -1.68 12.90
N MET A 53 1.52 -2.75 13.30
CA MET A 53 2.54 -3.38 12.46
C MET A 53 1.98 -3.98 11.18
N ALA A 54 0.78 -4.59 11.24
CA ALA A 54 0.13 -5.12 10.06
C ALA A 54 -0.17 -4.00 9.06
N VAL A 55 -0.70 -2.87 9.52
CA VAL A 55 -0.92 -1.68 8.67
C VAL A 55 0.39 -1.18 8.08
N ARG A 56 1.46 -1.06 8.89
CA ARG A 56 2.79 -0.67 8.42
C ARG A 56 3.28 -1.58 7.29
N ARG A 57 3.23 -2.91 7.51
CA ARG A 57 3.67 -3.92 6.55
C ARG A 57 2.89 -3.85 5.24
N MET A 58 1.58 -3.63 5.31
CA MET A 58 0.75 -3.46 4.12
C MET A 58 1.15 -2.20 3.33
N LEU A 59 1.37 -1.09 4.03
CA LEU A 59 1.80 0.17 3.42
C LEU A 59 3.21 0.07 2.81
N GLU A 60 4.16 -0.56 3.50
CA GLU A 60 5.51 -0.81 3.00
C GLU A 60 5.49 -1.64 1.71
N LYS A 61 4.64 -2.67 1.63
CA LYS A 61 4.48 -3.43 0.37
C LYS A 61 4.02 -2.56 -0.80
N VAL A 62 3.07 -1.64 -0.55
CA VAL A 62 2.63 -0.68 -1.58
C VAL A 62 3.78 0.22 -2.01
N LEU A 63 4.55 0.75 -1.05
CA LEU A 63 5.64 1.68 -1.35
C LEU A 63 6.89 1.01 -1.95
N HIS A 64 7.21 -0.22 -1.56
CA HIS A 64 8.37 -0.96 -2.08
C HIS A 64 8.16 -1.35 -3.54
N SER A 65 6.91 -1.64 -3.95
CA SER A 65 6.56 -1.84 -5.36
C SER A 65 6.82 -0.59 -6.24
N ALA A 66 7.01 0.58 -5.61
CA ALA A 66 7.30 1.85 -6.27
C ALA A 66 8.79 2.22 -6.33
N GLU A 67 9.70 1.40 -5.80
CA GLU A 67 11.14 1.73 -5.75
C GLU A 67 11.80 1.67 -7.14
N SER A 68 12.61 2.72 -7.41
CA SER A 68 13.44 2.96 -8.60
C SER A 68 12.70 3.43 -9.88
N SER A 69 12.69 4.74 -10.06
CA SER A 69 12.57 5.46 -11.33
C SER A 69 13.88 5.43 -12.15
N GLY A 70 14.81 4.52 -11.84
CA GLY A 70 16.06 4.36 -12.56
C GLY A 70 15.82 3.84 -13.98
N TYR A 71 16.34 4.59 -14.95
CA TYR A 71 16.42 4.24 -16.38
C TYR A 71 16.79 2.76 -16.58
N GLY A 72 15.97 2.01 -17.33
CA GLY A 72 16.38 0.73 -17.93
C GLY A 72 15.47 -0.49 -17.75
N PHE A 73 14.48 -0.46 -16.83
CA PHE A 73 13.43 -1.50 -16.78
C PHE A 73 12.22 -1.02 -17.57
N PRO A 74 11.43 -1.88 -18.26
CA PRO A 74 10.23 -1.41 -18.96
C PRO A 74 9.34 -0.70 -17.93
N PHE A 75 9.21 0.61 -18.12
CA PHE A 75 8.53 1.55 -17.23
C PHE A 75 7.13 1.01 -16.87
N SER A 76 6.53 0.21 -17.76
CA SER A 76 5.27 -0.51 -17.61
C SER A 76 5.13 -1.36 -16.37
N LEU A 77 6.06 -2.29 -16.13
CA LEU A 77 5.86 -3.37 -15.18
C LEU A 77 5.88 -2.84 -13.75
N LYS A 78 6.70 -1.83 -13.47
CA LYS A 78 6.73 -1.19 -12.15
C LYS A 78 5.45 -0.43 -11.84
N HIS A 79 4.90 0.30 -12.81
CA HIS A 79 3.63 1.01 -12.63
C HIS A 79 2.45 0.04 -12.51
N LEU A 80 2.49 -1.07 -13.24
CA LEU A 80 1.52 -2.15 -13.09
C LEU A 80 1.64 -2.82 -11.72
N ASN A 81 2.85 -3.12 -11.26
CA ASN A 81 3.10 -3.69 -9.93
C ASN A 81 2.62 -2.74 -8.82
N PHE A 82 2.87 -1.44 -8.97
CA PHE A 82 2.35 -0.43 -8.04
C PHE A 82 0.82 -0.38 -8.05
N PHE A 83 0.19 -0.40 -9.23
CA PHE A 83 -1.25 -0.48 -9.37
C PHE A 83 -1.82 -1.73 -8.67
N ILE A 84 -1.24 -2.91 -8.93
CA ILE A 84 -1.63 -4.17 -8.29
C ILE A 84 -1.45 -4.09 -6.78
N ALA A 85 -0.33 -3.55 -6.30
CA ALA A 85 -0.07 -3.40 -4.87
C ALA A 85 -1.09 -2.45 -4.21
N CYS A 86 -1.52 -1.38 -4.88
CA CYS A 86 -2.60 -0.52 -4.38
C CYS A 86 -3.94 -1.27 -4.30
N MET A 87 -4.28 -2.08 -5.31
CA MET A 87 -5.50 -2.91 -5.31
C MET A 87 -5.51 -3.93 -4.17
N GLU A 88 -4.41 -4.68 -4.03
CA GLU A 88 -4.25 -5.68 -2.97
C GLU A 88 -4.18 -5.03 -1.59
N GLY A 89 -3.47 -3.90 -1.47
CA GLY A 89 -3.36 -3.13 -0.25
C GLY A 89 -4.72 -2.65 0.24
N ASP A 90 -5.53 -2.05 -0.63
CA ASP A 90 -6.87 -1.59 -0.25
C ASP A 90 -7.77 -2.75 0.22
N LYS A 91 -7.73 -3.88 -0.49
CA LYS A 91 -8.49 -5.08 -0.11
C LYS A 91 -8.04 -5.62 1.25
N ASN A 92 -6.73 -5.82 1.45
CA ASN A 92 -6.20 -6.34 2.71
C ASN A 92 -6.48 -5.41 3.89
N LEU A 93 -6.42 -4.09 3.66
CA LEU A 93 -6.78 -3.09 4.67
C LEU A 93 -8.30 -3.07 4.95
N ALA A 94 -9.14 -3.33 3.96
CA ALA A 94 -10.58 -3.49 4.17
C ALA A 94 -10.88 -4.72 5.04
N ASP A 95 -10.21 -5.85 4.75
CA ASP A 95 -10.34 -7.08 5.54
C ASP A 95 -9.82 -6.89 6.98
N LEU A 96 -8.71 -6.15 7.14
CA LEU A 96 -8.19 -5.79 8.46
C LEU A 96 -9.14 -4.83 9.19
N SER A 97 -9.74 -3.86 8.50
CA SER A 97 -10.73 -2.94 9.09
C SER A 97 -11.93 -3.65 9.69
N GLY A 98 -12.33 -4.79 9.14
CA GLY A 98 -13.44 -5.60 9.67
C GLY A 98 -13.08 -6.43 10.91
N LYS A 99 -11.79 -6.53 11.24
CA LYS A 99 -11.24 -7.36 12.33
C LYS A 99 -10.51 -6.55 13.40
N ALA A 100 -10.00 -5.39 13.02
CA ALA A 100 -9.25 -4.50 13.90
C ALA A 100 -10.16 -3.96 14.98
N THR A 101 -9.69 -4.02 16.22
CA THR A 101 -10.44 -3.52 17.38
C THR A 101 -9.66 -2.44 18.13
N ALA A 102 -8.36 -2.30 17.87
CA ALA A 102 -7.55 -1.30 18.54
C ALA A 102 -7.80 0.11 17.97
N SER A 103 -7.68 1.12 18.85
CA SER A 103 -8.02 2.50 18.52
C SER A 103 -7.03 3.14 17.51
N LYS A 104 -5.73 2.86 17.66
CA LYS A 104 -4.69 3.45 16.78
C LYS A 104 -4.70 2.86 15.38
N SER A 105 -4.83 1.55 15.24
CA SER A 105 -4.94 0.87 13.94
C SER A 105 -6.18 1.35 13.18
N SER A 106 -7.31 1.52 13.88
CA SER A 106 -8.56 2.05 13.33
C SER A 106 -8.44 3.48 12.79
N ALA A 107 -7.45 4.26 13.22
CA ALA A 107 -7.15 5.58 12.65
C ALA A 107 -6.29 5.48 11.38
N PHE A 108 -5.27 4.62 11.37
CA PHE A 108 -4.34 4.50 10.23
C PHE A 108 -4.96 3.80 9.02
N ILE A 109 -5.78 2.77 9.23
CA ILE A 109 -6.43 2.00 8.15
C ILE A 109 -7.20 2.92 7.18
N PRO A 110 -8.16 3.76 7.62
CA PRO A 110 -8.90 4.64 6.72
C PRO A 110 -8.02 5.69 6.02
N MET A 111 -6.94 6.16 6.66
CA MET A 111 -6.00 7.09 6.03
C MET A 111 -5.30 6.44 4.83
N VAL A 112 -4.74 5.24 5.02
CA VAL A 112 -4.06 4.52 3.93
C VAL A 112 -5.05 4.13 2.85
N ARG A 113 -6.24 3.64 3.22
CA ARG A 113 -7.30 3.28 2.27
C ARG A 113 -7.80 4.44 1.44
N LYS A 114 -7.88 5.64 2.01
CA LYS A 114 -8.25 6.85 1.26
C LYS A 114 -7.29 7.09 0.08
N GLU A 115 -6.00 6.88 0.28
CA GLU A 115 -4.99 7.11 -0.76
C GLU A 115 -4.91 5.93 -1.75
N THR A 116 -4.89 4.69 -1.28
CA THR A 116 -4.90 3.50 -2.16
C THR A 116 -6.21 3.40 -2.96
N GLY A 117 -7.33 3.81 -2.36
CA GLY A 117 -8.65 3.87 -2.97
C GLY A 117 -8.73 4.80 -4.18
N LYS A 118 -7.93 5.88 -4.25
CA LYS A 118 -7.86 6.76 -5.44
C LYS A 118 -7.35 6.03 -6.69
N ILE A 119 -6.58 4.96 -6.50
CA ILE A 119 -6.14 4.08 -7.58
C ILE A 119 -7.14 2.93 -7.73
N ALA A 120 -7.50 2.28 -6.62
CA ALA A 120 -8.29 1.05 -6.65
C ALA A 120 -9.75 1.24 -7.12
N SER A 121 -10.29 2.45 -7.01
CA SER A 121 -11.63 2.79 -7.50
C SER A 121 -11.63 3.52 -8.85
N ASN A 122 -10.46 3.78 -9.43
CA ASN A 122 -10.35 4.54 -10.69
C ASN A 122 -10.58 3.62 -11.89
N THR A 123 -11.80 3.66 -12.44
CA THR A 123 -12.23 2.83 -13.57
C THR A 123 -11.33 2.99 -14.80
N SER A 124 -10.93 4.21 -15.14
CA SER A 124 -10.05 4.46 -16.28
C SER A 124 -8.66 3.83 -16.11
N LEU A 125 -8.11 3.84 -14.89
CA LEU A 125 -6.86 3.14 -14.60
C LEU A 125 -7.02 1.63 -14.67
N ILE A 126 -8.11 1.09 -14.12
CA ILE A 126 -8.40 -0.35 -14.15
C ILE A 126 -8.53 -0.85 -15.60
N GLU A 127 -9.29 -0.15 -16.43
CA GLU A 127 -9.45 -0.46 -17.84
C GLU A 127 -8.12 -0.39 -18.59
N LYS A 128 -7.32 0.65 -18.33
CA LYS A 128 -6.00 0.80 -18.96
C LYS A 128 -5.06 -0.32 -18.55
N ALA A 129 -5.03 -0.69 -17.26
CA ALA A 129 -4.19 -1.76 -16.74
C ALA A 129 -4.59 -3.14 -17.26
N ARG A 130 -5.88 -3.41 -17.48
CA ARG A 130 -6.38 -4.67 -18.07
C ARG A 130 -5.98 -4.87 -19.53
N ASN A 131 -5.72 -3.78 -20.25
CA ASN A 131 -5.37 -3.79 -21.66
C ASN A 131 -3.84 -3.85 -21.89
N LEU A 132 -3.03 -3.85 -20.84
CA LEU A 132 -1.57 -4.00 -20.90
C LEU A 132 -1.14 -5.47 -20.86
#